data_AF-A0A952QX31-F1
#
_entry.id   AF-A0A952QX31-F1
#
_cell.length_a   1.000
_cell.length_b   1.000
_cell.length_c   1.000
_cell.angle_alpha   90.00
_cell.angle_beta   90.00
_cell.angle_gamma   90.00
#
_symmetry.space_group_name_H-M   'P 1'
#
loop_
_entity.id
_entity.type
_entity.pdbx_description
1 polymer ?
#
loop_
_entity_poly.entity_id
_entity_poly.type
_entity_poly.pdbx_seq_one_letter_code
_entity_poly.pdbx_strand_id
1 'polypeptide(L)'
;MNDIDLITLYHQGKAGGIYSWRVWTEGADIVTEYGLVDGEKQFARKTATPKNVGRSNATTAEEQALVEAKAMWQFKRDRKYAESIADAQAELIRPMLASDFEKRKGKNVTYPVLVQPKLDGVRALAFWNGDYLEMISRSGKSWRDLGTVEHIAAALEAFMPPNVLLDGEVYAHGETFQQTTRLVKKYRPGESERLRLHVYDIIDRNALDMPFSERFARFAWLEGSLSADSPIETVRTAEANSEQEVYEAQRRFVDEGFEGAMARLPGGRYQYGARSFDLLKVKSFLDSEFEIVGHKGGVGKFADAVIWVCRLPDGKTFDVSSKGTMEERRAWFSEGEKYYGQMLKVSYFEVSEDGVPRFPVGEGIRAVEDMD
;
A
#
# COMPACT_ATOMS: atom_id res chain seq x y z
N MET A 1 -18.07 34.30 10.37
CA MET A 1 -17.49 34.04 9.04
C MET A 1 -16.28 33.14 9.25
N ASN A 2 -16.47 31.82 9.15
CA ASN A 2 -15.40 30.82 9.23
C ASN A 2 -15.42 29.98 7.95
N ASP A 3 -15.51 30.62 6.79
CA ASP A 3 -15.30 29.91 5.53
C ASP A 3 -13.81 29.59 5.43
N ILE A 4 -13.49 28.30 5.42
CA ILE A 4 -12.17 27.86 5.01
C ILE A 4 -12.16 27.93 3.50
N ASP A 5 -11.36 28.84 2.94
CA ASP A 5 -11.13 28.90 1.51
C ASP A 5 -10.15 27.78 1.10
N LEU A 6 -10.67 26.55 1.04
CA LEU A 6 -9.94 25.42 0.47
C LEU A 6 -9.99 25.54 -1.05
N ILE A 7 -8.82 25.71 -1.65
CA ILE A 7 -8.67 25.83 -3.09
C ILE A 7 -9.21 24.59 -3.80
N THR A 8 -9.72 24.79 -5.01
CA THR A 8 -10.16 23.70 -5.89
C THR A 8 -8.96 22.84 -6.28
N LEU A 9 -9.14 21.52 -6.24
CA LEU A 9 -8.13 20.57 -6.65
C LEU A 9 -8.47 19.95 -8.01
N TYR A 10 -7.46 19.59 -8.80
CA TYR A 10 -7.58 19.10 -10.17
C TYR A 10 -6.90 17.74 -10.34
N HIS A 11 -7.43 16.85 -11.19
CA HIS A 11 -6.67 15.67 -11.64
C HIS A 11 -6.95 15.35 -13.10
N GLN A 12 -5.94 14.84 -13.81
CA GLN A 12 -6.13 14.29 -15.14
C GLN A 12 -6.60 12.83 -15.09
N GLY A 13 -7.71 12.54 -15.76
CA GLY A 13 -8.22 11.18 -15.94
C GLY A 13 -7.44 10.42 -17.03
N LYS A 14 -7.61 9.10 -17.08
CA LYS A 14 -6.88 8.23 -18.05
C LYS A 14 -7.11 8.58 -19.52
N ALA A 15 -8.27 9.17 -19.84
CA ALA A 15 -8.62 9.61 -21.19
C ALA A 15 -8.21 11.08 -21.46
N GLY A 16 -7.38 11.68 -20.61
CA GLY A 16 -6.88 13.05 -20.76
C GLY A 16 -7.77 14.15 -20.19
N GLY A 17 -9.06 13.87 -19.91
CA GLY A 17 -9.98 14.85 -19.35
C GLY A 17 -9.58 15.32 -17.94
N ILE A 18 -9.69 16.62 -17.69
CA ILE A 18 -9.36 17.24 -16.41
C ILE A 18 -10.61 17.29 -15.53
N TYR A 19 -10.49 16.85 -14.29
CA TYR A 19 -11.56 16.88 -13.30
C TYR A 19 -11.24 17.87 -12.20
N SER A 20 -12.24 18.64 -11.77
CA SER A 20 -12.16 19.46 -10.57
C SER A 20 -12.83 18.78 -9.38
N TRP A 21 -12.35 19.08 -8.18
CA TRP A 21 -12.97 18.70 -6.92
C TRP A 21 -12.77 19.83 -5.91
N ARG A 22 -13.85 20.28 -5.27
CA ARG A 22 -13.85 21.32 -4.25
C ARG A 22 -14.64 20.84 -3.03
N VAL A 23 -14.25 21.28 -1.84
CA VAL A 23 -14.99 21.05 -0.59
C VAL A 23 -15.08 22.34 0.20
N TRP A 24 -16.23 22.59 0.81
CA TRP A 24 -16.47 23.70 1.74
C TRP A 24 -17.50 23.28 2.78
N THR A 25 -17.80 24.18 3.72
CA THR A 25 -18.78 23.93 4.78
C THR A 25 -19.90 24.97 4.75
N GLU A 26 -21.14 24.52 4.95
CA GLU A 26 -22.33 25.36 5.15
C GLU A 26 -22.91 25.05 6.52
N GLY A 27 -22.47 25.77 7.55
CA GLY A 27 -22.79 25.42 8.94
C GLY A 27 -22.19 24.06 9.30
N ALA A 28 -23.05 23.10 9.69
CA ALA A 28 -22.65 21.73 9.99
C ALA A 28 -22.53 20.83 8.75
N ASP A 29 -22.93 21.32 7.57
CA ASP A 29 -22.87 20.54 6.34
C ASP A 29 -21.51 20.67 5.68
N ILE A 30 -20.92 19.53 5.31
CA ILE A 30 -19.76 19.43 4.42
C ILE A 30 -20.30 19.21 3.02
N VAL A 31 -19.96 20.11 2.10
CA VAL A 31 -20.41 20.07 0.71
C VAL A 31 -19.21 19.83 -0.20
N THR A 32 -19.33 18.89 -1.13
CA THR A 32 -18.32 18.63 -2.15
C THR A 32 -18.90 18.80 -3.54
N GLU A 33 -18.20 19.50 -4.40
CA GLU A 33 -18.47 19.61 -5.83
C GLU A 33 -17.40 18.85 -6.61
N TYR A 34 -17.79 18.06 -7.61
CA TYR A 34 -16.85 17.31 -8.44
C TYR A 34 -17.37 17.00 -9.83
N GLY A 35 -16.46 16.89 -10.80
CA GLY A 35 -16.81 16.59 -12.19
C GLY A 35 -15.67 16.93 -13.14
N LEU A 36 -15.87 16.73 -14.45
CA LEU A 36 -14.97 17.27 -15.48
C LEU A 36 -14.95 18.79 -15.38
N VAL A 37 -13.81 19.44 -15.60
CA VAL A 37 -13.67 20.91 -15.55
C VAL A 37 -14.72 21.56 -16.46
N ASP A 38 -14.85 21.05 -17.68
CA ASP A 38 -15.78 21.54 -18.72
C ASP A 38 -17.10 20.77 -18.79
N GLY A 39 -17.42 19.96 -17.77
CA GLY A 39 -18.64 19.15 -17.72
C GLY A 39 -19.59 19.56 -16.59
N GLU A 40 -20.77 18.93 -16.57
CA GLU A 40 -21.72 19.08 -15.47
C GLU A 40 -21.09 18.66 -14.13
N LYS A 41 -21.31 19.49 -13.11
CA LYS A 41 -20.82 19.23 -11.75
C LYS A 41 -21.83 18.42 -10.96
N GLN A 42 -21.30 17.48 -10.19
CA GLN A 42 -22.06 16.72 -9.21
C GLN A 42 -21.78 17.27 -7.81
N PHE A 43 -22.81 17.24 -6.96
CA PHE A 43 -22.73 17.69 -5.59
C PHE A 43 -23.01 16.52 -4.64
N ALA A 44 -22.26 16.46 -3.56
CA ALA A 44 -22.57 15.60 -2.42
C ALA A 44 -22.54 16.41 -1.13
N ARG A 45 -23.42 16.07 -0.20
CA ARG A 45 -23.57 16.76 1.08
C ARG A 45 -23.59 15.75 2.21
N LYS A 46 -22.92 16.08 3.31
CA LYS A 46 -22.90 15.30 4.55
C LYS A 46 -22.94 16.25 5.74
N THR A 47 -23.87 16.07 6.66
CA THR A 47 -23.91 16.81 7.93
C THR A 47 -22.96 16.17 8.94
N ALA A 48 -22.07 16.97 9.53
CA ALA A 48 -21.20 16.52 10.62
C ALA A 48 -21.96 16.50 11.95
N THR A 49 -21.54 15.61 12.85
CA THR A 49 -22.10 15.51 14.20
C THR A 49 -21.07 15.95 15.24
N PRO A 50 -21.49 16.55 16.37
CA PRO A 50 -20.57 16.91 17.45
C PRO A 50 -19.75 15.71 17.93
N LYS A 51 -18.48 15.92 18.29
CA LYS A 51 -17.58 14.87 18.77
C LYS A 51 -17.07 15.18 20.17
N ASN A 52 -16.78 14.14 20.95
CA ASN A 52 -16.28 14.24 22.33
C ASN A 52 -17.14 15.10 23.26
N VAL A 53 -18.46 15.15 23.05
CA VAL A 53 -19.39 15.92 23.88
C VAL A 53 -19.18 15.59 25.37
N GLY A 54 -18.98 16.62 26.19
CA GLY A 54 -18.72 16.46 27.63
C GLY A 54 -17.25 16.26 28.01
N ARG A 55 -16.31 16.32 27.06
CA ARG A 55 -14.86 16.36 27.33
C ARG A 55 -14.29 17.72 26.98
N SER A 56 -13.08 18.02 27.48
CA SER A 56 -12.38 19.29 27.21
C SER A 56 -12.05 19.51 25.74
N ASN A 57 -12.05 18.46 24.92
CA ASN A 57 -11.84 18.49 23.47
C ASN A 57 -13.14 18.24 22.68
N ALA A 58 -14.29 18.61 23.25
CA ALA A 58 -15.57 18.59 22.56
C ALA A 58 -15.54 19.54 21.36
N THR A 59 -16.14 19.11 20.24
CA THR A 59 -16.34 19.93 19.04
C THR A 59 -17.82 20.06 18.75
N THR A 60 -18.27 21.25 18.32
CA THR A 60 -19.62 21.42 17.76
C THR A 60 -19.73 20.73 16.39
N ALA A 61 -20.95 20.64 15.85
CA ALA A 61 -21.18 20.07 14.53
C ALA A 61 -20.46 20.88 13.44
N GLU A 62 -20.48 22.21 13.53
CA GLU A 62 -19.81 23.14 12.63
C GLU A 62 -18.29 23.01 12.73
N GLU A 63 -17.73 22.98 13.94
CA GLU A 63 -16.30 22.77 14.16
C GLU A 63 -15.84 21.41 13.60
N GLN A 64 -16.65 20.37 13.80
CA GLN A 64 -16.37 19.04 13.26
C GLN A 64 -16.45 19.03 11.73
N ALA A 65 -17.39 19.76 11.12
CA ALA A 65 -17.50 19.91 9.68
C ALA A 65 -16.22 20.53 9.08
N LEU A 66 -15.69 21.57 9.72
CA LEU A 66 -14.44 22.23 9.31
C LEU A 66 -13.23 21.28 9.38
N VAL A 67 -13.11 20.50 10.46
CA VAL A 67 -12.03 19.52 10.62
C VAL A 67 -12.12 18.42 9.56
N GLU A 68 -13.31 17.88 9.32
CA GLU A 68 -13.54 16.84 8.31
C GLU A 68 -13.32 17.35 6.89
N ALA A 69 -13.77 18.57 6.56
CA ALA A 69 -13.54 19.20 5.26
C ALA A 69 -12.03 19.35 4.97
N LYS A 70 -11.23 19.84 5.94
CA LYS A 70 -9.77 19.91 5.82
C LYS A 70 -9.15 18.53 5.60
N ALA A 71 -9.57 17.53 6.36
CA ALA A 71 -9.06 16.17 6.22
C ALA A 71 -9.42 15.57 4.85
N MET A 72 -10.62 15.81 4.34
CA MET A 72 -11.05 15.37 3.01
C MET A 72 -10.22 16.03 1.90
N TRP A 73 -9.96 17.33 2.01
CA TRP A 73 -9.13 18.06 1.06
C TRP A 73 -7.69 17.57 1.07
N GLN A 74 -7.06 17.45 2.25
CA GLN A 74 -5.71 16.90 2.38
C GLN A 74 -5.64 15.49 1.79
N PHE A 75 -6.63 14.64 2.05
CA PHE A 75 -6.69 13.30 1.50
C PHE A 75 -6.79 13.25 -0.03
N LYS A 76 -7.44 14.24 -0.66
CA LYS A 76 -7.52 14.36 -2.12
C LYS A 76 -6.18 14.82 -2.71
N ARG A 77 -5.59 15.86 -2.10
CA ARG A 77 -4.29 16.43 -2.47
C ARG A 77 -3.16 15.39 -2.34
N ASP A 78 -3.07 14.71 -1.20
CA ASP A 78 -2.06 13.66 -0.92
C ASP A 78 -2.19 12.43 -1.84
N ARG A 79 -3.13 12.44 -2.78
CA ARG A 79 -3.34 11.40 -3.77
C ARG A 79 -3.12 11.94 -5.17
N LYS A 80 -4.19 12.01 -5.96
CA LYS A 80 -4.10 12.17 -7.43
C LYS A 80 -4.44 13.58 -7.86
N TYR A 81 -4.83 14.43 -6.91
CA TYR A 81 -5.27 15.77 -7.22
C TYR A 81 -4.18 16.77 -6.88
N ALA A 82 -3.99 17.75 -7.75
CA ALA A 82 -3.07 18.86 -7.60
C ALA A 82 -3.82 20.18 -7.42
N GLU A 83 -3.09 21.20 -6.99
CA GLU A 83 -3.63 22.54 -6.70
C GLU A 83 -3.83 23.38 -7.96
N SER A 84 -3.25 22.96 -9.09
CA SER A 84 -3.42 23.59 -10.40
C SER A 84 -3.71 22.55 -11.50
N ILE A 85 -4.28 23.02 -12.62
CA ILE A 85 -4.49 22.18 -13.82
C ILE A 85 -3.13 21.76 -14.40
N ALA A 86 -2.15 22.66 -14.41
CA ALA A 86 -0.81 22.39 -14.92
C ALA A 86 -0.14 21.24 -14.13
N ASP A 87 -0.21 21.28 -12.81
CA ASP A 87 0.33 20.21 -11.95
C ASP A 87 -0.47 18.92 -12.06
N ALA A 88 -1.78 19.02 -12.28
CA ALA A 88 -2.64 17.86 -12.53
C ALA A 88 -2.35 17.16 -13.88
N GLN A 89 -1.76 17.91 -14.82
CA GLN A 89 -1.29 17.45 -16.12
C GLN A 89 0.20 17.09 -16.11
N ALA A 90 0.93 17.48 -15.06
CA ALA A 90 2.30 17.04 -14.86
C ALA A 90 2.33 15.51 -14.72
N GLU A 91 3.46 14.92 -15.10
CA GLU A 91 3.67 13.48 -15.07
C GLU A 91 3.34 12.95 -13.66
N LEU A 92 2.25 12.20 -13.51
CA LEU A 92 1.84 11.62 -12.23
C LEU A 92 2.78 10.46 -11.92
N ILE A 93 3.95 10.79 -11.37
CA ILE A 93 4.95 9.81 -10.97
C ILE A 93 4.40 9.03 -9.79
N ARG A 94 4.02 7.77 -10.06
CA ARG A 94 3.53 6.84 -9.04
C ARG A 94 4.17 5.47 -9.20
N PRO A 95 4.37 4.76 -8.08
CA PRO A 95 4.97 3.44 -8.13
C PRO A 95 4.13 2.43 -8.92
N MET A 96 4.79 1.58 -9.70
CA MET A 96 4.16 0.43 -10.36
C MET A 96 3.67 -0.60 -9.34
N LEU A 97 2.43 -1.07 -9.46
CA LEU A 97 1.84 -2.04 -8.53
C LEU A 97 1.98 -3.47 -9.06
N ALA A 98 2.11 -4.42 -8.15
CA ALA A 98 2.24 -5.84 -8.48
C ALA A 98 0.88 -6.54 -8.63
N SER A 99 0.84 -7.51 -9.54
CA SER A 99 -0.20 -8.54 -9.62
C SER A 99 0.16 -9.77 -8.78
N ASP A 100 -0.76 -10.71 -8.68
CA ASP A 100 -0.63 -11.91 -7.86
C ASP A 100 -0.04 -13.05 -8.71
N PHE A 101 1.05 -13.67 -8.27
CA PHE A 101 1.74 -14.72 -9.03
C PHE A 101 0.84 -15.92 -9.31
N GLU A 102 0.11 -16.43 -8.31
CA GLU A 102 -0.78 -17.59 -8.45
C GLU A 102 -1.85 -17.38 -9.52
N LYS A 103 -2.34 -16.14 -9.66
CA LYS A 103 -3.36 -15.80 -10.66
C LYS A 103 -2.81 -15.67 -12.08
N ARG A 104 -1.49 -15.59 -12.25
CA ARG A 104 -0.81 -15.27 -13.51
C ARG A 104 0.13 -16.38 -14.01
N LYS A 105 0.63 -17.27 -13.13
CA LYS A 105 1.62 -18.30 -13.46
C LYS A 105 1.25 -19.19 -14.64
N GLY A 106 -0.03 -19.57 -14.79
CA GLY A 106 -0.53 -20.36 -15.92
C GLY A 106 -1.02 -19.53 -17.13
N LYS A 107 -0.73 -18.22 -17.20
CA LYS A 107 -1.28 -17.32 -18.22
C LYS A 107 -0.20 -16.60 -19.01
N ASN A 108 0.63 -15.80 -18.33
CA ASN A 108 1.57 -14.89 -18.98
C ASN A 108 2.93 -14.88 -18.31
N VAL A 109 3.24 -15.89 -17.48
CA VAL A 109 4.58 -16.05 -16.92
C VAL A 109 5.39 -16.89 -17.90
N THR A 110 6.47 -16.32 -18.40
CA THR A 110 7.45 -17.00 -19.25
C THR A 110 8.78 -16.97 -18.51
N TYR A 111 9.37 -18.15 -18.35
CA TYR A 111 10.68 -18.32 -17.70
C TYR A 111 11.82 -18.13 -18.72
N PRO A 112 13.01 -17.64 -18.28
CA PRO A 112 13.34 -17.30 -16.91
C PRO A 112 12.67 -16.00 -16.42
N VAL A 113 12.46 -15.93 -15.11
CA VAL A 113 12.04 -14.71 -14.40
C VAL A 113 13.10 -14.27 -13.40
N LEU A 114 13.11 -12.98 -13.06
CA LEU A 114 13.99 -12.41 -12.05
C LEU A 114 13.24 -12.31 -10.72
N VAL A 115 13.79 -12.89 -9.66
CA VAL A 115 13.15 -13.02 -8.34
C VAL A 115 13.93 -12.20 -7.31
N GLN A 116 13.23 -11.31 -6.62
CA GLN A 116 13.74 -10.45 -5.55
C GLN A 116 13.00 -10.76 -4.24
N PRO A 117 13.61 -10.57 -3.04
CA PRO A 117 12.87 -10.64 -1.79
C PRO A 117 11.78 -9.56 -1.75
N LYS A 118 10.62 -9.92 -1.17
CA LYS A 118 9.57 -8.96 -0.86
C LYS A 118 9.84 -8.39 0.53
N LEU A 119 10.17 -7.12 0.59
CA LEU A 119 10.47 -6.41 1.83
C LEU A 119 9.16 -6.01 2.56
N ASP A 120 9.14 -6.07 3.90
CA ASP A 120 8.04 -5.60 4.75
C ASP A 120 8.33 -4.19 5.30
N GLY A 121 8.53 -3.24 4.38
CA GLY A 121 8.86 -1.84 4.68
C GLY A 121 7.79 -0.85 4.26
N VAL A 122 8.21 0.39 3.98
CA VAL A 122 7.35 1.38 3.33
C VAL A 122 7.94 1.84 2.00
N ARG A 123 7.17 1.67 0.94
CA ARG A 123 7.60 2.03 -0.42
C ARG A 123 8.01 3.50 -0.54
N ALA A 124 9.14 3.72 -1.21
CA ALA A 124 9.64 5.03 -1.58
C ALA A 124 10.04 5.07 -3.05
N LEU A 125 9.65 6.16 -3.70
CA LEU A 125 10.05 6.49 -5.07
C LEU A 125 10.87 7.77 -5.01
N ALA A 126 12.13 7.71 -5.40
CA ALA A 126 13.05 8.84 -5.39
C ALA A 126 13.31 9.34 -6.82
N PHE A 127 13.19 10.64 -7.04
CA PHE A 127 13.38 11.27 -8.36
C PHE A 127 13.65 12.77 -8.22
N TRP A 128 14.27 13.37 -9.23
CA TRP A 128 14.38 14.83 -9.31
C TRP A 128 13.08 15.43 -9.83
N ASN A 129 12.50 16.37 -9.07
CA ASN A 129 11.29 17.11 -9.49
C ASN A 129 11.59 18.37 -10.32
N GLY A 130 12.88 18.69 -10.51
CA GLY A 130 13.38 19.88 -11.20
C GLY A 130 14.28 20.73 -10.31
N ASP A 131 13.89 20.90 -9.04
CA ASP A 131 14.58 21.78 -8.09
C ASP A 131 15.39 20.99 -7.05
N TYR A 132 14.84 19.87 -6.58
CA TYR A 132 15.45 19.02 -5.56
C TYR A 132 15.09 17.54 -5.76
N LEU A 133 15.77 16.68 -5.01
CA LEU A 133 15.45 15.26 -4.96
C LEU A 133 14.23 15.04 -4.07
N GLU A 134 13.14 14.57 -4.67
CA GLU A 134 11.91 14.24 -3.99
C GLU A 134 11.88 12.74 -3.66
N MET A 135 11.25 12.39 -2.54
CA MET A 135 10.97 11.01 -2.17
C MET A 135 9.50 10.89 -1.81
N ILE A 136 8.72 10.12 -2.57
CA ILE A 136 7.29 9.94 -2.30
C ILE A 136 6.94 8.52 -1.86
N SER A 137 5.90 8.41 -1.03
CA SER A 137 5.29 7.15 -0.65
C SER A 137 4.46 6.55 -1.78
N ARG A 138 3.97 5.32 -1.56
CA ARG A 138 2.99 4.68 -2.45
C ARG A 138 1.77 5.54 -2.78
N SER A 139 1.28 6.35 -1.84
CA SER A 139 0.10 7.18 -2.08
C SER A 139 0.41 8.50 -2.80
N GLY A 140 1.69 8.86 -2.92
CA GLY A 140 2.16 10.15 -3.44
C GLY A 140 2.53 11.17 -2.36
N LYS A 141 2.59 10.76 -1.08
CA LYS A 141 2.96 11.67 0.02
C LYS A 141 4.48 11.86 0.05
N SER A 142 4.97 13.11 0.10
CA SER A 142 6.39 13.38 0.29
C SER A 142 6.86 12.86 1.65
N TRP A 143 7.93 12.07 1.63
CA TRP A 143 8.66 11.62 2.80
C TRP A 143 9.57 12.74 3.35
N ARG A 144 10.03 13.68 2.50
CA ARG A 144 10.82 14.83 2.95
C ARG A 144 10.00 15.84 3.73
N ASP A 145 8.73 16.04 3.40
CA ASP A 145 7.79 16.82 4.21
C ASP A 145 7.63 16.28 5.65
N LEU A 146 7.90 14.99 5.86
CA LEU A 146 7.90 14.38 7.19
C LEU A 146 9.24 14.51 7.92
N GLY A 147 10.30 14.94 7.22
CA GLY A 147 11.65 15.12 7.75
C GLY A 147 12.30 13.81 8.23
N THR A 148 11.86 12.66 7.75
CA THR A 148 12.25 11.35 8.32
C THR A 148 13.27 10.56 7.53
N VAL A 149 13.53 10.95 6.28
CA VAL A 149 14.42 10.24 5.34
C VAL A 149 15.49 11.16 4.75
N GLU A 150 15.81 12.26 5.45
CA GLU A 150 16.72 13.29 4.93
C GLU A 150 18.14 12.77 4.68
N HIS A 151 18.62 11.83 5.51
CA HIS A 151 19.91 11.18 5.30
C HIS A 151 19.95 10.34 4.01
N ILE A 152 18.82 9.73 3.62
CA ILE A 152 18.69 9.01 2.36
C ILE A 152 18.64 10.01 1.18
N ALA A 153 17.83 11.06 1.30
CA ALA A 153 17.71 12.07 0.25
C ALA A 153 19.05 12.76 -0.03
N ALA A 154 19.77 13.19 1.01
CA ALA A 154 21.09 13.81 0.87
C ALA A 154 22.12 12.87 0.23
N ALA A 155 22.09 11.57 0.57
CA ALA A 155 22.96 10.58 -0.07
C ALA A 155 22.67 10.42 -1.56
N LEU A 156 21.40 10.42 -1.97
CA LEU A 156 21.00 10.36 -3.38
C LEU A 156 21.33 11.63 -4.14
N GLU A 157 21.13 12.82 -3.55
CA GLU A 157 21.44 14.12 -4.16
C GLU A 157 22.91 14.23 -4.57
N ALA A 158 23.81 13.53 -3.87
CA ALA A 158 25.25 13.57 -4.15
C ALA A 158 25.65 12.91 -5.48
N PHE A 159 24.85 12.00 -6.04
CA PHE A 159 25.24 11.25 -7.25
C PHE A 159 24.12 10.91 -8.24
N MET A 160 22.84 10.96 -7.84
CA MET A 160 21.74 10.48 -8.68
C MET A 160 21.47 11.44 -9.85
N PRO A 161 21.49 10.96 -11.12
CA PRO A 161 21.22 11.82 -12.28
C PRO A 161 19.76 12.32 -12.33
N PRO A 162 19.49 13.52 -12.89
CA PRO A 162 18.14 14.09 -12.99
C PRO A 162 17.10 13.23 -13.72
N ASN A 163 17.52 12.43 -14.69
CA ASN A 163 16.63 11.55 -15.46
C ASN A 163 16.41 10.19 -14.81
N VAL A 164 17.07 9.89 -13.70
CA VAL A 164 16.92 8.61 -12.99
C VAL A 164 15.82 8.70 -11.95
N LEU A 165 15.03 7.63 -11.87
CA LEU A 165 14.05 7.40 -10.81
C LEU A 165 14.34 6.05 -10.17
N LEU A 166 14.46 6.04 -8.84
CA LEU A 166 14.69 4.82 -8.05
C LEU A 166 13.40 4.42 -7.35
N ASP A 167 13.00 3.16 -7.54
CA ASP A 167 11.85 2.56 -6.88
C ASP A 167 12.35 1.52 -5.88
N GLY A 168 11.98 1.70 -4.63
CA GLY A 168 12.51 0.90 -3.53
C GLY A 168 11.59 0.85 -2.31
N GLU A 169 12.08 0.22 -1.27
CA GLU A 169 11.42 0.15 0.04
C GLU A 169 12.32 0.81 1.08
N VAL A 170 11.76 1.72 1.89
CA VAL A 170 12.41 2.23 3.08
C VAL A 170 12.14 1.27 4.24
N TYR A 171 13.20 0.70 4.78
CA TYR A 171 13.14 -0.34 5.80
C TYR A 171 14.49 -0.44 6.53
N ALA A 172 14.51 -1.09 7.69
CA ALA A 172 15.75 -1.46 8.36
C ALA A 172 15.67 -2.95 8.67
N HIS A 173 16.60 -3.74 8.14
CA HIS A 173 16.55 -5.20 8.27
C HIS A 173 16.52 -5.67 9.72
N GLY A 174 15.59 -6.57 10.03
CA GLY A 174 15.30 -7.05 11.39
C GLY A 174 14.31 -6.19 12.18
N GLU A 175 13.92 -5.00 11.70
CA GLU A 175 12.84 -4.23 12.32
C GLU A 175 11.47 -4.78 11.90
N THR A 176 10.46 -4.63 12.76
CA THR A 176 9.07 -4.95 12.39
C THR A 176 8.48 -3.88 11.48
N PHE A 177 7.45 -4.23 10.70
CA PHE A 177 6.72 -3.25 9.88
C PHE A 177 6.15 -2.08 10.70
N GLN A 178 5.63 -2.37 11.90
CA GLN A 178 5.09 -1.37 12.81
C GLN A 178 6.18 -0.39 13.25
N GLN A 179 7.38 -0.90 13.54
CA GLN A 179 8.52 -0.10 13.94
C GLN A 179 9.06 0.74 12.78
N THR A 180 9.22 0.15 11.59
CA THR A 180 9.57 0.90 10.36
C THR A 180 8.58 2.03 10.10
N THR A 181 7.28 1.74 10.17
CA THR A 181 6.22 2.75 10.01
C THR A 181 6.30 3.84 11.07
N ARG A 182 6.66 3.50 12.32
CA ARG A 182 6.85 4.45 13.41
C ARG A 182 8.00 5.43 13.10
N LEU A 183 9.13 4.91 12.61
CA LEU A 183 10.32 5.70 12.29
C LEU A 183 10.12 6.60 11.07
N VAL A 184 9.37 6.14 10.07
CA VAL A 184 9.12 6.92 8.84
C VAL A 184 8.06 8.00 9.05
N LYS A 185 7.09 7.80 9.95
CA LYS A 185 6.05 8.80 10.23
C LYS A 185 6.54 9.99 11.05
N LYS A 186 7.56 9.80 11.88
CA LYS A 186 8.12 10.85 12.73
C LYS A 186 9.59 10.57 13.01
N TYR A 187 10.43 11.54 12.72
CA TYR A 187 11.87 11.46 12.93
C TYR A 187 12.21 11.24 14.40
N ARG A 188 13.17 10.34 14.63
CA ARG A 188 13.69 9.96 15.95
C ARG A 188 15.21 9.90 15.88
N PRO A 189 15.92 10.88 16.49
CA PRO A 189 17.37 10.92 16.45
C PRO A 189 18.00 9.61 16.94
N GLY A 190 18.92 9.04 16.16
CA GLY A 190 19.63 7.80 16.45
C GLY A 190 18.86 6.51 16.12
N GLU A 191 17.57 6.61 15.79
CA GLU A 191 16.76 5.48 15.34
C GLU A 191 16.42 5.58 13.84
N SER A 192 15.95 6.76 13.38
CA SER A 192 15.50 6.97 12.00
C SER A 192 16.64 6.85 10.98
N GLU A 193 17.87 7.14 11.36
CA GLU A 193 19.07 7.01 10.50
C GLU A 193 19.41 5.56 10.16
N ARG A 194 18.85 4.59 10.91
CA ARG A 194 18.99 3.16 10.61
C ARG A 194 18.15 2.75 9.40
N LEU A 195 17.15 3.55 9.02
CA LEU A 195 16.35 3.30 7.82
C LEU A 195 17.23 3.43 6.59
N ARG A 196 17.06 2.48 5.67
CA ARG A 196 17.76 2.45 4.39
C ARG A 196 16.77 2.37 3.25
N LEU A 197 17.15 2.88 2.08
CA LEU A 197 16.42 2.68 0.84
C LEU A 197 16.95 1.43 0.14
N HIS A 198 16.15 0.37 0.11
CA HIS A 198 16.44 -0.83 -0.66
C HIS A 198 15.82 -0.71 -2.05
N VAL A 199 16.64 -0.40 -3.05
CA VAL A 199 16.27 -0.16 -4.44
C VAL A 199 16.06 -1.49 -5.17
N TYR A 200 14.88 -1.67 -5.76
CA TYR A 200 14.52 -2.87 -6.52
C TYR A 200 14.17 -2.61 -7.99
N ASP A 201 14.14 -1.35 -8.43
CA ASP A 201 14.01 -0.97 -9.84
C ASP A 201 14.69 0.39 -10.09
N ILE A 202 15.28 0.56 -11.28
CA ILE A 202 15.96 1.80 -11.71
C ILE A 202 15.38 2.21 -13.06
N ILE A 203 14.66 3.33 -13.10
CA ILE A 203 13.95 3.79 -14.29
C ILE A 203 14.70 4.98 -14.88
N ASP A 204 14.90 4.94 -16.20
CA ASP A 204 15.36 6.09 -16.97
C ASP A 204 14.17 6.80 -17.59
N ARG A 205 13.95 8.05 -17.21
CA ARG A 205 12.84 8.86 -17.72
C ARG A 205 12.99 9.19 -19.21
N ASN A 206 14.20 9.05 -19.77
CA ASN A 206 14.44 9.20 -21.20
C ASN A 206 14.24 7.88 -21.98
N ALA A 207 14.01 6.76 -21.29
CA ALA A 207 13.81 5.44 -21.90
C ALA A 207 12.67 4.67 -21.22
N LEU A 208 11.45 5.21 -21.31
CA LEU A 208 10.26 4.70 -20.62
C LEU A 208 9.85 3.27 -21.04
N ASP A 209 10.24 2.85 -22.25
CA ASP A 209 9.97 1.51 -22.77
C ASP A 209 11.04 0.48 -22.42
N MET A 210 12.06 0.87 -21.65
CA MET A 210 13.17 0.00 -21.26
C MET A 210 12.65 -1.23 -20.47
N PRO A 211 12.97 -2.46 -20.91
CA PRO A 211 12.56 -3.68 -20.22
C PRO A 211 13.27 -3.83 -18.87
N PHE A 212 12.69 -4.61 -17.96
CA PHE A 212 13.24 -4.79 -16.62
C PHE A 212 14.64 -5.40 -16.63
N SER A 213 14.99 -6.27 -17.58
CA SER A 213 16.35 -6.80 -17.73
C SER A 213 17.40 -5.70 -17.92
N GLU A 214 17.11 -4.70 -18.75
CA GLU A 214 17.99 -3.56 -18.98
C GLU A 214 18.01 -2.59 -17.79
N ARG A 215 16.86 -2.39 -17.12
CA ARG A 215 16.79 -1.63 -15.87
C ARG A 215 17.59 -2.29 -14.75
N PHE A 216 17.53 -3.62 -14.66
CA PHE A 216 18.31 -4.42 -13.71
C PHE A 216 19.81 -4.32 -13.97
N ALA A 217 20.26 -4.30 -15.23
CA ALA A 217 21.68 -4.10 -15.56
C ALA A 217 22.24 -2.76 -15.01
N ARG A 218 21.39 -1.76 -14.77
CA ARG A 218 21.80 -0.48 -14.15
C ARG A 218 22.11 -0.59 -12.66
N PHE A 219 21.82 -1.71 -12.01
CA PHE A 219 22.16 -1.92 -10.60
C PHE A 219 23.68 -1.84 -10.39
N ALA A 220 24.48 -2.33 -11.35
CA ALA A 220 25.93 -2.23 -11.29
C ALA A 220 26.43 -0.77 -11.24
N TRP A 221 25.75 0.14 -11.95
CA TRP A 221 26.06 1.58 -11.87
C TRP A 221 25.70 2.15 -10.49
N LEU A 222 24.53 1.79 -9.96
CA LEU A 222 24.11 2.23 -8.64
C LEU A 222 25.11 1.75 -7.59
N GLU A 223 25.38 0.44 -7.53
CA GLU A 223 26.33 -0.19 -6.61
C GLU A 223 27.72 0.45 -6.67
N GLY A 224 28.23 0.73 -7.88
CA GLY A 224 29.52 1.41 -8.07
C GLY A 224 29.54 2.87 -7.58
N SER A 225 28.37 3.48 -7.36
CA SER A 225 28.22 4.85 -6.84
C SER A 225 28.07 4.88 -5.31
N LEU A 226 27.85 3.73 -4.65
CA LEU A 226 27.59 3.66 -3.22
C LEU A 226 28.89 3.49 -2.42
N SER A 227 29.00 4.22 -1.31
CA SER A 227 29.99 3.97 -0.27
C SER A 227 29.52 2.84 0.67
N ALA A 228 30.44 2.26 1.45
CA ALA A 228 30.11 1.19 2.41
C ALA A 228 29.07 1.62 3.46
N ASP A 229 29.10 2.89 3.87
CA ASP A 229 28.17 3.46 4.85
C ASP A 229 26.92 4.10 4.21
N SER A 230 26.72 3.91 2.91
CA SER A 230 25.57 4.43 2.18
C SER A 230 24.25 3.97 2.82
N PRO A 231 23.25 4.86 3.00
CA PRO A 231 21.90 4.49 3.43
C PRO A 231 21.04 3.96 2.28
N ILE A 232 21.65 3.64 1.13
CA ILE A 232 21.02 3.09 -0.06
C ILE A 232 21.62 1.71 -0.30
N GLU A 233 20.79 0.74 -0.65
CA GLU A 233 21.19 -0.63 -0.97
C GLU A 233 20.42 -1.12 -2.19
N THR A 234 21.02 -2.01 -2.98
CA THR A 234 20.30 -2.74 -4.04
C THR A 234 19.69 -4.01 -3.48
N VAL A 235 18.49 -4.34 -3.95
CA VAL A 235 17.86 -5.61 -3.63
C VAL A 235 18.48 -6.71 -4.48
N ARG A 236 19.01 -7.75 -3.82
CA ARG A 236 19.53 -8.94 -4.51
C ARG A 236 18.48 -9.56 -5.42
N THR A 237 18.93 -10.03 -6.58
CA THR A 237 18.06 -10.61 -7.61
C THR A 237 18.62 -11.97 -8.02
N ALA A 238 17.79 -13.00 -8.02
CA ALA A 238 18.11 -14.33 -8.53
C ALA A 238 17.34 -14.60 -9.82
N GLU A 239 17.90 -15.39 -10.72
CA GLU A 239 17.16 -15.92 -11.87
C GLU A 239 16.46 -17.22 -11.48
N ALA A 240 15.23 -17.41 -11.93
CA ALA A 240 14.47 -18.65 -11.77
C ALA A 240 13.94 -19.12 -13.13
N ASN A 241 14.28 -20.36 -13.49
CA ASN A 241 13.95 -20.98 -14.77
C ASN A 241 12.65 -21.79 -14.73
N SER A 242 12.03 -21.91 -13.56
CA SER A 242 10.82 -22.68 -13.35
C SER A 242 9.97 -22.13 -12.21
N GLU A 243 8.70 -22.55 -12.16
CA GLU A 243 7.81 -22.23 -11.04
C GLU A 243 8.37 -22.73 -9.70
N GLN A 244 8.98 -23.91 -9.71
CA GLN A 244 9.61 -24.51 -8.54
C GLN A 244 10.77 -23.64 -8.01
N GLU A 245 11.65 -23.16 -8.90
CA GLU A 245 12.76 -22.26 -8.52
C GLU A 245 12.25 -20.93 -7.94
N VAL A 246 11.11 -20.42 -8.41
CA VAL A 246 10.46 -19.23 -7.81
C VAL A 246 10.05 -19.49 -6.36
N TYR A 247 9.41 -20.64 -6.08
CA TYR A 247 9.04 -20.99 -4.70
C TYR A 247 10.24 -21.32 -3.81
N GLU A 248 11.29 -21.92 -4.36
CA GLU A 248 12.54 -22.17 -3.63
C GLU A 248 13.21 -20.85 -3.22
N ALA A 249 13.31 -19.89 -4.15
CA ALA A 249 13.79 -18.55 -3.85
C ALA A 249 12.92 -17.85 -2.80
N GLN A 250 11.60 -17.97 -2.90
CA GLN A 250 10.66 -17.40 -1.93
C GLN A 250 10.85 -18.01 -0.52
N ARG A 251 10.92 -19.34 -0.39
CA ARG A 251 11.15 -19.99 0.90
C ARG A 251 12.43 -19.51 1.55
N ARG A 252 13.53 -19.48 0.79
CA ARG A 252 14.80 -18.93 1.27
C ARG A 252 14.66 -17.49 1.76
N PHE A 253 13.92 -16.63 1.04
CA PHE A 253 13.71 -15.25 1.47
C PHE A 253 12.87 -15.16 2.75
N VAL A 254 11.86 -16.01 2.92
CA VAL A 254 11.08 -16.08 4.16
C VAL A 254 11.95 -16.56 5.34
N ASP A 255 12.79 -17.58 5.13
CA ASP A 255 13.72 -18.08 6.16
C ASP A 255 14.74 -17.01 6.59
N GLU A 256 15.04 -16.07 5.70
CA GLU A 256 15.89 -14.90 5.96
C GLU A 256 15.12 -13.69 6.53
N GLY A 257 13.84 -13.84 6.86
CA GLY A 257 13.03 -12.81 7.51
C GLY A 257 12.37 -11.79 6.57
N PHE A 258 12.31 -12.06 5.27
CA PHE A 258 11.55 -11.25 4.32
C PHE A 258 10.08 -11.71 4.22
N GLU A 259 9.16 -10.83 3.78
CA GLU A 259 7.73 -11.14 3.65
C GLU A 259 7.42 -12.22 2.60
N GLY A 260 8.35 -12.48 1.68
CA GLY A 260 8.17 -13.40 0.57
C GLY A 260 9.05 -13.04 -0.62
N ALA A 261 8.51 -13.16 -1.84
CA ALA A 261 9.25 -12.83 -3.07
C ALA A 261 8.44 -11.97 -4.05
N MET A 262 9.17 -11.32 -4.94
CA MET A 262 8.67 -10.58 -6.09
C MET A 262 9.28 -11.21 -7.34
N ALA A 263 8.45 -11.75 -8.24
CA ALA A 263 8.87 -12.24 -9.54
C ALA A 263 8.63 -11.17 -10.60
N ARG A 264 9.63 -10.94 -11.45
CA ARG A 264 9.63 -9.92 -12.49
C ARG A 264 9.93 -10.57 -13.83
N LEU A 265 9.07 -10.32 -14.82
CA LEU A 265 9.35 -10.75 -16.18
C LEU A 265 10.45 -9.85 -16.79
N PRO A 266 11.51 -10.41 -17.39
CA PRO A 266 12.63 -9.64 -17.92
C PRO A 266 12.22 -8.57 -18.94
N GLY A 267 11.26 -8.89 -19.83
CA GLY A 267 10.72 -7.95 -20.82
C GLY A 267 9.74 -6.90 -20.27
N GLY A 268 9.42 -6.94 -18.97
CA GLY A 268 8.40 -6.08 -18.37
C GLY A 268 8.78 -4.60 -18.35
N ARG A 269 7.92 -3.76 -18.93
CA ARG A 269 8.07 -2.29 -18.86
C ARG A 269 7.59 -1.75 -17.53
N TYR A 270 8.14 -0.62 -17.10
CA TYR A 270 7.66 0.06 -15.90
C TYR A 270 6.33 0.76 -16.19
N GLN A 271 5.30 0.50 -15.37
CA GLN A 271 3.95 1.05 -15.57
C GLN A 271 3.57 1.97 -14.41
N TYR A 272 3.76 3.28 -14.58
CA TYR A 272 3.49 4.28 -13.55
C TYR A 272 2.07 4.20 -13.00
N GLY A 273 1.96 4.04 -11.67
CA GLY A 273 0.68 3.98 -10.95
C GLY A 273 -0.28 2.85 -11.35
N ALA A 274 0.13 1.96 -12.26
CA ALA A 274 -0.69 0.89 -12.78
C ALA A 274 -0.32 -0.45 -12.15
N ARG A 275 -1.26 -1.39 -12.14
CA ARG A 275 -0.98 -2.76 -11.74
C ARG A 275 -0.46 -3.53 -12.95
N SER A 276 0.82 -3.87 -12.90
CA SER A 276 1.50 -4.61 -13.97
C SER A 276 1.25 -6.11 -13.84
N PHE A 277 1.16 -6.80 -14.98
CA PHE A 277 1.19 -8.26 -15.05
C PHE A 277 2.60 -8.83 -15.19
N ASP A 278 3.60 -7.94 -15.25
CA ASP A 278 5.02 -8.27 -15.37
C ASP A 278 5.78 -8.11 -14.04
N LEU A 279 5.13 -7.55 -13.02
CA LEU A 279 5.58 -7.50 -11.64
C LEU A 279 4.59 -8.31 -10.78
N LEU A 280 5.06 -9.41 -10.21
CA LEU A 280 4.23 -10.39 -9.51
C LEU A 280 4.70 -10.56 -8.07
N LYS A 281 3.78 -10.41 -7.11
CA LYS A 281 4.04 -10.80 -5.73
C LYS A 281 3.84 -12.31 -5.60
N VAL A 282 4.84 -12.99 -5.06
CA VAL A 282 4.80 -14.42 -4.74
C VAL A 282 4.61 -14.53 -3.23
N LYS A 283 3.45 -15.05 -2.85
CA LYS A 283 3.09 -15.28 -1.46
C LYS A 283 2.62 -16.72 -1.33
N SER A 284 3.25 -17.45 -0.42
CA SER A 284 2.69 -18.72 0.04
C SER A 284 1.60 -18.39 1.05
N PHE A 285 0.43 -19.00 0.86
CA PHE A 285 -0.57 -19.02 1.91
C PHE A 285 -0.21 -20.19 2.83
N LEU A 286 -0.08 -19.88 4.12
CA LEU A 286 -0.24 -20.89 5.15
C LEU A 286 -1.74 -21.13 5.32
N ASP A 287 -2.12 -22.36 5.63
CA ASP A 287 -3.48 -22.65 6.05
C ASP A 287 -3.49 -23.36 7.40
N SER A 288 -4.48 -23.02 8.21
CA SER A 288 -4.76 -23.67 9.49
C SER A 288 -6.24 -23.55 9.78
N GLU A 289 -6.71 -24.36 10.71
CA GLU A 289 -8.11 -24.36 11.12
C GLU A 289 -8.24 -23.71 12.49
N PHE A 290 -9.24 -22.85 12.64
CA PHE A 290 -9.51 -22.16 13.91
C PHE A 290 -10.99 -22.23 14.27
N GLU A 291 -11.27 -22.44 15.55
CA GLU A 291 -12.63 -22.47 16.09
C GLU A 291 -13.27 -21.07 15.97
N ILE A 292 -14.46 -21.00 15.38
CA ILE A 292 -15.28 -19.79 15.36
C ILE A 292 -15.91 -19.62 16.74
N VAL A 293 -15.64 -18.49 17.39
CA VAL A 293 -16.17 -18.18 18.74
C VAL A 293 -17.06 -16.93 18.76
N GLY A 294 -17.17 -16.25 17.63
CA GLY A 294 -17.96 -15.05 17.48
C GLY A 294 -18.03 -14.60 16.04
N HIS A 295 -18.84 -13.58 15.78
CA HIS A 295 -18.83 -12.86 14.53
C HIS A 295 -19.22 -11.39 14.76
N LYS A 296 -18.84 -10.52 13.82
CA LYS A 296 -19.20 -9.10 13.82
C LYS A 296 -19.34 -8.56 12.41
N GLY A 297 -19.98 -7.39 12.32
CA GLY A 297 -20.11 -6.64 11.08
C GLY A 297 -18.81 -5.93 10.71
N GLY A 298 -18.61 -5.70 9.41
CA GLY A 298 -17.53 -4.85 8.91
C GLY A 298 -17.81 -3.35 9.10
N VAL A 299 -17.10 -2.51 8.34
CA VAL A 299 -17.26 -1.05 8.40
C VAL A 299 -17.81 -0.52 7.07
N GLY A 300 -18.69 0.47 7.15
CA GLY A 300 -19.25 1.16 5.98
C GLY A 300 -20.11 0.22 5.13
N LYS A 301 -19.79 0.09 3.84
CA LYS A 301 -20.53 -0.80 2.92
C LYS A 301 -20.49 -2.29 3.28
N PHE A 302 -19.66 -2.67 4.25
CA PHE A 302 -19.51 -4.03 4.76
C PHE A 302 -20.13 -4.22 6.14
N ALA A 303 -20.92 -3.25 6.65
CA ALA A 303 -21.51 -3.32 7.99
C ALA A 303 -22.30 -4.61 8.22
N ASP A 304 -23.04 -5.06 7.20
CA ASP A 304 -23.84 -6.30 7.28
C ASP A 304 -23.09 -7.54 6.75
N ALA A 305 -21.79 -7.44 6.49
CA ALA A 305 -21.00 -8.56 5.99
C ALA A 305 -20.20 -9.19 7.13
N VAL A 306 -20.25 -10.52 7.24
CA VAL A 306 -19.59 -11.24 8.32
C VAL A 306 -18.07 -11.02 8.34
N ILE A 307 -17.58 -10.83 9.56
CA ILE A 307 -16.19 -11.01 9.99
C ILE A 307 -16.26 -12.02 11.14
N TRP A 308 -15.65 -13.19 10.96
CA TRP A 308 -15.58 -14.21 12.01
C TRP A 308 -14.58 -13.78 13.09
N VAL A 309 -14.85 -14.17 14.32
CA VAL A 309 -13.91 -14.06 15.44
C VAL A 309 -13.47 -15.47 15.76
N CYS A 310 -12.20 -15.78 15.50
CA CYS A 310 -11.62 -17.11 15.68
C CYS A 310 -10.72 -17.16 16.90
N ARG A 311 -10.61 -18.33 17.54
CA ARG A 311 -9.78 -18.55 18.74
C ARG A 311 -8.42 -19.15 18.39
N LEU A 312 -7.36 -18.62 18.99
CA LEU A 312 -6.01 -19.16 18.97
C LEU A 312 -5.80 -20.22 20.06
N PRO A 313 -4.79 -21.11 19.94
CA PRO A 313 -4.49 -22.11 20.97
C PRO A 313 -4.22 -21.53 22.36
N ASP A 314 -3.72 -20.29 22.45
CA ASP A 314 -3.46 -19.58 23.71
C ASP A 314 -4.71 -18.89 24.30
N GLY A 315 -5.88 -19.05 23.66
CA GLY A 315 -7.16 -18.50 24.09
C GLY A 315 -7.44 -17.07 23.59
N LYS A 316 -6.47 -16.39 22.95
CA LYS A 316 -6.72 -15.10 22.32
C LYS A 316 -7.64 -15.25 21.11
N THR A 317 -8.24 -14.13 20.69
CA THR A 317 -9.11 -14.10 19.51
C THR A 317 -8.59 -13.16 18.44
N PHE A 318 -8.89 -13.47 17.18
CA PHE A 318 -8.55 -12.63 16.05
C PHE A 318 -9.67 -12.63 15.01
N ASP A 319 -9.71 -11.56 14.22
CA ASP A 319 -10.75 -11.35 13.21
C ASP A 319 -10.35 -12.00 11.88
N VAL A 320 -11.28 -12.73 11.27
CA VAL A 320 -11.09 -13.40 9.98
C VAL A 320 -12.15 -12.92 9.00
N SER A 321 -11.68 -12.37 7.87
CA SER A 321 -12.58 -11.98 6.77
C SER A 321 -12.95 -13.20 5.93
N SER A 322 -14.21 -13.37 5.55
CA SER A 322 -14.61 -14.53 4.75
C SER A 322 -14.50 -14.28 3.25
N LYS A 323 -14.03 -15.29 2.52
CA LYS A 323 -14.16 -15.38 1.07
C LYS A 323 -15.62 -15.65 0.71
N GLY A 324 -16.11 -15.00 -0.34
CA GLY A 324 -17.51 -15.10 -0.76
C GLY A 324 -18.03 -13.78 -1.31
N THR A 325 -19.18 -13.85 -1.98
CA THR A 325 -19.96 -12.70 -2.45
C THR A 325 -20.52 -11.90 -1.29
N MET A 326 -20.97 -10.67 -1.56
CA MET A 326 -21.58 -9.82 -0.53
C MET A 326 -22.87 -10.42 0.03
N GLU A 327 -23.61 -11.13 -0.80
CA GLU A 327 -24.88 -11.76 -0.44
C GLU A 327 -24.65 -12.93 0.52
N GLU A 328 -23.74 -13.85 0.17
CA GLU A 328 -23.35 -14.96 1.05
C GLU A 328 -22.84 -14.45 2.39
N ARG A 329 -22.00 -13.42 2.39
CA ARG A 329 -21.46 -12.84 3.62
C ARG A 329 -22.50 -12.14 4.48
N ARG A 330 -23.59 -11.64 3.90
CA ARG A 330 -24.74 -11.09 4.65
C ARG A 330 -25.59 -12.21 5.25
N ALA A 331 -25.83 -13.27 4.49
CA ALA A 331 -26.52 -14.45 5.00
C ALA A 331 -25.78 -15.06 6.20
N TRP A 332 -24.46 -15.26 6.07
CA TRP A 332 -23.63 -15.74 7.18
C TRP A 332 -23.60 -14.77 8.36
N PHE A 333 -23.71 -13.46 8.13
CA PHE A 333 -23.81 -12.49 9.23
C PHE A 333 -25.13 -12.63 9.98
N SER A 334 -26.25 -12.77 9.26
CA SER A 334 -27.57 -12.97 9.89
C SER A 334 -27.69 -14.29 10.64
N GLU A 335 -26.92 -15.31 10.26
CA GLU A 335 -26.98 -16.65 10.84
C GLU A 335 -25.71 -17.02 11.62
N GLY A 336 -24.88 -16.04 11.97
CA GLY A 336 -23.50 -16.27 12.41
C GLY A 336 -23.37 -17.16 13.65
N GLU A 337 -24.34 -17.11 14.56
CA GLU A 337 -24.36 -17.94 15.77
C GLU A 337 -24.42 -19.44 15.49
N LYS A 338 -24.99 -19.86 14.34
CA LYS A 338 -25.05 -21.28 13.96
C LYS A 338 -23.67 -21.90 13.74
N TYR A 339 -22.66 -21.06 13.50
CA TYR A 339 -21.31 -21.48 13.14
C TYR A 339 -20.35 -21.51 14.31
N TYR A 340 -20.79 -21.13 15.52
CA TYR A 340 -19.93 -21.14 16.70
C TYR A 340 -19.53 -22.56 17.08
N GLY A 341 -18.27 -22.73 17.49
CA GLY A 341 -17.65 -24.02 17.78
C GLY A 341 -17.20 -24.80 16.54
N GLN A 342 -17.56 -24.36 15.33
CA GLN A 342 -17.11 -25.01 14.09
C GLN A 342 -15.71 -24.53 13.69
N MET A 343 -14.97 -25.39 12.99
CA MET A 343 -13.63 -25.09 12.51
C MET A 343 -13.69 -24.37 11.16
N LEU A 344 -13.17 -23.15 11.12
CA LEU A 344 -12.98 -22.38 9.91
C LEU A 344 -11.60 -22.69 9.33
N LYS A 345 -11.54 -23.12 8.07
CA LYS A 345 -10.27 -23.17 7.34
C LYS A 345 -9.86 -21.74 6.98
N VAL A 346 -8.71 -21.30 7.49
CA VAL A 346 -8.20 -19.95 7.33
C VAL A 346 -6.89 -20.00 6.56
N SER A 347 -6.84 -19.29 5.43
CA SER A 347 -5.59 -19.00 4.72
C SER A 347 -5.02 -17.68 5.22
N TYR A 348 -3.71 -17.61 5.43
CA TYR A 348 -3.02 -16.40 5.92
C TYR A 348 -1.58 -16.37 5.40
N PHE A 349 -0.93 -15.21 5.46
CA PHE A 349 0.42 -15.09 4.87
C PHE A 349 1.55 -15.49 5.81
N GLU A 350 1.42 -15.10 7.07
CA GLU A 350 2.42 -15.33 8.11
C GLU A 350 1.75 -15.25 9.48
N VAL A 351 2.44 -15.68 10.52
CA VAL A 351 2.00 -15.53 11.91
C VAL A 351 2.79 -14.38 12.53
N SER A 352 2.14 -13.45 13.22
CA SER A 352 2.84 -12.39 13.97
C SER A 352 3.62 -12.97 15.15
N GLU A 353 4.50 -12.18 15.77
CA GLU A 353 5.21 -12.56 17.00
C GLU A 353 4.26 -13.04 18.12
N ASP A 354 3.05 -12.46 18.17
CA ASP A 354 2.00 -12.82 19.13
C ASP A 354 1.21 -14.09 18.78
N GLY A 355 1.58 -14.81 17.70
CA GLY A 355 0.89 -16.02 17.26
C GLY A 355 -0.35 -15.77 16.39
N VAL A 356 -0.58 -14.53 15.93
CA VAL A 356 -1.81 -14.16 15.20
C VAL A 356 -1.59 -14.24 13.68
N PRO A 357 -2.41 -15.00 12.94
CA PRO A 357 -2.43 -14.98 11.48
C PRO A 357 -2.56 -13.57 10.89
N ARG A 358 -1.63 -13.16 10.03
CA ARG A 358 -1.69 -11.86 9.33
C ARG A 358 -2.45 -11.98 8.01
N PHE A 359 -3.37 -11.03 7.81
CA PHE A 359 -4.31 -10.96 6.69
C PHE A 359 -5.14 -12.24 6.47
N PRO A 360 -5.77 -12.77 7.52
CA PRO A 360 -6.46 -14.04 7.45
C PRO A 360 -7.73 -13.95 6.60
N VAL A 361 -7.93 -14.98 5.78
CA VAL A 361 -9.11 -15.16 4.94
C VAL A 361 -9.72 -16.53 5.22
N GLY A 362 -10.97 -16.56 5.65
CA GLY A 362 -11.74 -17.79 5.80
C GLY A 362 -12.11 -18.33 4.42
N GLU A 363 -11.65 -19.54 4.11
CA GLU A 363 -11.90 -20.23 2.85
C GLU A 363 -13.22 -21.02 2.87
N GLY A 364 -13.58 -21.57 4.02
CA GLY A 364 -14.79 -22.35 4.22
C GLY A 364 -14.85 -22.96 5.62
N ILE A 365 -16.07 -23.24 6.09
CA ILE A 365 -16.30 -23.93 7.37
C ILE A 365 -16.33 -25.43 7.07
N ARG A 366 -15.57 -26.21 7.83
CA ARG A 366 -15.46 -27.66 7.62
C ARG A 366 -16.76 -28.33 8.06
N ALA A 367 -17.23 -29.30 7.28
CA ALA A 367 -18.42 -30.07 7.62
C ALA A 367 -18.14 -30.92 8.86
N VAL A 368 -19.16 -31.12 9.72
CA VAL A 368 -19.02 -31.89 10.96
C VAL A 368 -18.63 -33.34 10.66
N GLU A 369 -19.01 -33.87 9.49
CA GLU A 369 -18.64 -35.21 9.04
C GLU A 369 -17.14 -35.38 8.70
N ASP A 370 -16.39 -34.29 8.54
CA ASP A 370 -14.95 -34.30 8.24
C ASP A 370 -14.07 -34.00 9.47
N MET A 371 -14.64 -33.97 10.69
CA MET A 371 -13.90 -33.80 11.94
C MET A 371 -13.48 -35.17 12.48
N ASP A 372 -12.16 -35.44 12.53
CA ASP A 372 -11.57 -36.70 13.07
C ASP A 372 -11.83 -36.91 14.57
#